data_AF-A0A2W5Z5R4-F1
#
_entry.id   AF-A0A2W5Z5R4-F1
#
_cell.length_a   1.000
_cell.length_b   1.000
_cell.length_c   1.000
_cell.angle_alpha   90.00
_cell.angle_beta   90.00
_cell.angle_gamma   90.00
#
_symmetry.space_group_name_H-M   'P 1'
#
loop_
_entity.id
_entity.type
_entity.pdbx_description
1 polymer ?
#
loop_
_entity_poly.entity_id
_entity_poly.type
_entity_poly.pdbx_seq_one_letter_code
_entity_poly.pdbx_strand_id
1 'polypeptide(L)' 'MIALARDGSAVHRLARRVNSLVLLDGLSFEEIARVLFVDDATIRTWFRLYEEDGIDGLA' A
#
# COMPACT_ATOMS: atom_id res chain seq x y z
N MET A 1 -19.18 -0.64 -8.11
CA MET A 1 -18.51 -1.19 -9.32
C MET A 1 -17.38 -0.23 -9.67
N ILE A 2 -16.16 -0.45 -9.15
CA ILE A 2 -15.06 0.51 -9.30
C ILE A 2 -14.38 0.26 -10.65
N ALA A 3 -14.41 1.27 -11.52
CA ALA A 3 -13.77 1.29 -12.81
C ALA A 3 -12.25 1.50 -12.66
N LEU A 4 -11.49 0.47 -12.29
CA LEU A 4 -10.04 0.56 -12.10
C LEU A 4 -9.23 -0.15 -13.20
N ALA A 5 -9.60 0.04 -14.47
CA ALA A 5 -8.93 -0.66 -15.57
C ALA A 5 -8.67 0.24 -16.80
N ARG A 6 -8.03 1.40 -16.61
CA ARG A 6 -7.40 2.15 -17.73
C ARG A 6 -6.08 2.85 -17.44
N ASP A 7 -5.65 3.00 -16.19
CA ASP A 7 -4.34 3.60 -15.88
C ASP A 7 -3.42 2.55 -15.25
N GLY A 8 -2.43 2.09 -16.01
CA GLY A 8 -1.41 1.16 -15.50
C GLY A 8 -0.64 1.71 -14.31
N SER A 9 -0.55 3.05 -14.18
CA SER A 9 0.02 3.70 -12.99
C SER A 9 -0.86 3.53 -11.76
N ALA A 10 -2.19 3.60 -11.89
CA ALA A 10 -3.11 3.38 -10.78
C ALA A 10 -3.05 1.94 -10.26
N VAL A 11 -3.05 0.95 -11.17
CA VAL A 11 -2.89 -0.47 -10.80
C VAL A 11 -1.54 -0.70 -10.12
N HIS A 12 -0.46 -0.13 -10.65
CA HIS A 12 0.88 -0.28 -10.06
C HIS A 12 0.97 0.37 -8.67
N ARG A 13 0.35 1.54 -8.45
CA ARG A 13 0.28 2.18 -7.13
C ARG A 13 -0.50 1.32 -6.14
N LEU A 14 -1.68 0.82 -6.51
CA LEU A 14 -2.48 -0.05 -5.65
C LEU A 14 -1.70 -1.33 -5.29
N ALA A 15 -1.08 -1.98 -6.27
CA ALA A 15 -0.25 -3.16 -6.05
C ALA A 15 0.90 -2.89 -5.07
N ARG A 16 1.58 -1.74 -5.19
CA ARG A 16 2.66 -1.36 -4.28
C ARG A 16 2.16 -1.18 -2.84
N ARG A 17 1.00 -0.55 -2.67
CA ARG A 17 0.38 -0.34 -1.35
C ARG A 17 -0.04 -1.66 -0.72
N VAL A 18 -0.75 -2.51 -1.46
CA VAL A 18 -1.16 -3.84 -0.99
C VAL A 18 0.05 -4.71 -0.65
N ASN A 19 1.09 -4.70 -1.49
CA ASN A 19 2.31 -5.45 -1.23
C ASN A 19 3.01 -5.00 0.06
N SER A 20 2.96 -3.71 0.41
CA SER A 20 3.51 -3.25 1.69
C SER A 20 2.82 -3.90 2.89
N LEU A 21 1.51 -4.19 2.80
CA LEU A 21 0.77 -4.82 3.88
C LEU A 21 1.14 -6.29 4.01
N VAL A 22 1.28 -7.00 2.89
CA VAL A 22 1.76 -8.39 2.87
C VAL A 22 3.16 -8.50 3.47
N LEU A 23 4.03 -7.52 3.23
CA LEU A 23 5.40 -7.54 3.77
C LEU A 23 5.44 -7.34 5.30
N LEU A 24 4.39 -6.82 5.94
CA LEU A 24 4.34 -6.64 7.40
C LEU A 24 4.34 -7.97 8.17
N ASP A 25 4.05 -9.09 7.51
CA ASP A 25 4.09 -10.42 8.11
C ASP A 25 5.52 -10.88 8.48
N GLY A 26 6.54 -10.15 8.05
CA GLY A 26 7.94 -10.46 8.37
C GLY A 26 8.89 -9.27 8.42
N LEU A 27 8.44 -8.06 8.05
CA LEU A 27 9.25 -6.85 8.03
C LEU A 27 8.59 -5.73 8.83
N SER A 28 9.41 -4.89 9.46
CA SER A 28 8.97 -3.64 10.07
C SER A 28 8.62 -2.58 9.01
N PHE A 29 7.88 -1.54 9.44
CA PHE A 29 7.57 -0.38 8.59
C PHE A 29 8.82 0.26 7.97
N GLU A 30 9.91 0.36 8.72
CA GLU A 30 11.18 0.95 8.28
C GLU A 30 11.90 0.09 7.23
N GLU A 31 11.85 -1.24 7.39
CA GLU A 31 12.42 -2.17 6.40
C GLU A 31 11.64 -2.13 5.09
N ILE A 32 10.30 -2.08 5.17
CA ILE A 32 9.42 -1.98 3.99
C ILE A 32 9.63 -0.64 3.28
N ALA A 33 9.74 0.46 4.03
CA ALA A 33 10.03 1.79 3.51
C ALA A 33 11.33 1.81 2.67
N ARG A 34 12.38 1.14 3.15
CA ARG A 34 13.64 0.96 2.41
C ARG A 34 13.44 0.15 1.13
N VAL A 35 12.79 -1.01 1.21
CA VAL A 35 12.53 -1.89 0.04
C VAL A 35 11.71 -1.16 -1.02
N LEU A 36 10.71 -0.41 -0.58
CA LEU A 36 9.79 0.32 -1.43
C LEU A 36 10.25 1.75 -1.72
N PHE A 37 11.44 2.21 -1.32
CA PHE A 37 11.91 3.58 -1.57
C PHE A 37 10.86 4.67 -1.26
N VAL A 38 10.19 4.57 -0.12
CA VAL A 38 9.27 5.57 0.42
C VAL A 38 9.58 5.81 1.90
N ASP A 39 8.92 6.77 2.52
CA ASP A 39 9.02 7.03 3.95
C ASP A 39 8.18 6.02 4.77
N ASP A 40 8.61 5.66 5.98
CA ASP A 40 7.88 4.70 6.81
C ASP A 40 6.51 5.25 7.25
N ALA A 41 6.37 6.57 7.43
CA ALA A 41 5.09 7.21 7.68
C ALA A 41 4.10 7.04 6.52
N THR A 42 4.60 6.89 5.29
CA THR A 42 3.76 6.58 4.12
C THR A 42 3.18 5.17 4.25
N ILE A 43 4.00 4.19 4.66
CA ILE A 43 3.52 2.83 4.91
C ILE A 43 2.52 2.79 6.07
N ARG A 44 2.80 3.50 7.17
CA ARG A 44 1.88 3.62 8.31
C ARG A 44 0.53 4.23 7.92
N THR A 45 0.54 5.20 7.01
CA THR A 45 -0.68 5.79 6.45
C THR A 45 -1.47 4.76 5.66
N TRP A 46 -0.83 3.96 4.80
CA TRP A 46 -1.52 2.90 4.06
C TRP A 46 -2.07 1.82 4.97
N PHE A 47 -1.31 1.41 5.99
CA PHE A 47 -1.80 0.46 7.00
C PHE A 47 -3.03 1.00 7.73
N ARG A 48 -3.02 2.28 8.15
CA ARG A 48 -4.18 2.92 8.77
C ARG A 48 -5.39 2.95 7.83
N LEU A 49 -5.21 3.35 6.58
CA LEU A 49 -6.31 3.41 5.60
C LEU A 49 -6.91 2.02 5.35
N TYR A 50 -6.08 0.98 5.37
CA TYR A 50 -6.55 -0.40 5.27
C TYR A 50 -7.34 -0.85 6.51
N GLU A 51 -6.88 -0.51 7.71
CA GLU A 51 -7.62 -0.79 8.95
C GLU A 51 -8.99 -0.06 8.99
N GLU A 52 -9.07 1.13 8.40
CA GLU A 52 -10.30 1.95 8.37
C GLU A 52 -11.28 1.50 7.27
N ASP A 53 -10.80 1.36 6.02
CA ASP A 53 -11.63 1.22 4.82
C ASP A 53 -11.29 -0.03 3.97
N GLY A 54 -10.45 -0.93 4.48
CA GLY A 54 -10.02 -2.13 3.75
C GLY A 54 -9.26 -1.80 2.46
N ILE A 55 -9.47 -2.59 1.41
CA ILE A 55 -8.79 -2.37 0.12
C ILE A 55 -9.24 -1.06 -0.53
N ASP A 56 -10.47 -0.60 -0.30
CA ASP A 56 -10.98 0.65 -0.86
C ASP A 56 -10.21 1.87 -0.34
N GLY A 57 -9.69 1.81 0.90
CA GLY A 57 -8.80 2.83 1.48
C GLY A 57 -7.44 2.94 0.78
N LEU A 58 -7.05 1.97 -0.05
CA LEU A 58 -5.76 1.93 -0.74
C LEU A 58 -5.80 2.38 -2.20
N ALA A 59 -6.98 2.75 -2.72
CA ALA A 59 -7.17 3.18 -4.11
C ALA A 59 -6.44 4.49 -4.50
#